data_AF-A0A9E2ZI93-F1
#
_entry.id   AF-A0A9E2ZI93-F1
#
_cell.length_a   1.000
_cell.length_b   1.000
_cell.length_c   1.000
_cell.angle_alpha   90.00
_cell.angle_beta   90.00
_cell.angle_gamma   90.00
#
_symmetry.space_group_name_H-M   'P 1'
#
loop_
_entity.id
_entity.type
_entity.pdbx_description
1 polymer ?
#
loop_
_entity_poly.entity_id
_entity_poly.type
_entity_poly.pdbx_seq_one_letter_code
_entity_poly.pdbx_strand_id
1 'polypeptide(L)'
;MQLDRNEIGSSAARLAKRFGDEAYFAAVCLRSGMVGPQRPRRLVKLLLAFDRFGMLGGAVAAGAIRHGDRVAVIDELGELTYQQLDERSNSLANAW
;
A
#
# COMPACT_ATOMS: atom_id res chain seq x y z
N MET A 1 -17.79 34.23 -15.44
CA MET A 1 -17.17 33.47 -14.34
C MET A 1 -15.87 34.17 -13.97
N GLN A 2 -15.95 35.21 -13.13
CA GLN A 2 -14.76 35.94 -12.65
C GLN A 2 -14.23 35.18 -11.43
N LEU A 3 -13.04 34.60 -11.53
CA LEU A 3 -12.36 33.99 -10.40
C LEU A 3 -11.85 35.11 -9.48
N ASP A 4 -12.37 35.18 -8.27
CA ASP A 4 -11.97 36.17 -7.27
C ASP A 4 -10.52 35.90 -6.83
N ARG A 5 -9.67 36.93 -6.85
CA ARG A 5 -8.26 36.86 -6.47
C ARG A 5 -8.10 36.37 -5.01
N ASN A 6 -9.10 36.60 -4.15
CA ASN A 6 -9.13 36.08 -2.78
C ASN A 6 -9.46 34.57 -2.69
N GLU A 7 -10.27 34.02 -3.61
CA GLU A 7 -10.55 32.57 -3.67
C GLU A 7 -9.31 31.76 -4.06
N ILE A 8 -8.49 32.30 -4.96
CA ILE A 8 -7.23 31.66 -5.39
C ILE A 8 -6.22 31.64 -4.23
N GLY A 9 -6.08 32.77 -3.51
CA GLY A 9 -5.18 32.87 -2.35
C GLY A 9 -5.57 31.94 -1.19
N SER A 10 -6.86 31.85 -0.87
CA SER A 10 -7.34 30.95 0.20
C SER A 10 -7.23 29.46 -0.18
N SER A 11 -7.38 29.14 -1.48
CA SER A 11 -7.21 27.77 -1.98
C SER A 11 -5.75 27.32 -1.97
N ALA A 12 -4.83 28.22 -2.34
CA ALA A 12 -3.39 27.96 -2.25
C ALA A 12 -2.94 27.74 -0.79
N ALA A 13 -3.45 28.56 0.15
CA ALA A 13 -3.18 28.39 1.58
C ALA A 13 -3.72 27.05 2.13
N ARG A 14 -4.91 26.61 1.71
CA ARG A 14 -5.48 25.30 2.08
C ARG A 14 -4.65 24.13 1.54
N LEU A 15 -4.19 24.22 0.29
CA LEU A 15 -3.28 23.24 -0.33
C LEU A 15 -1.95 23.16 0.42
N ALA A 16 -1.32 24.29 0.71
CA ALA A 16 -0.06 24.34 1.43
C ALA A 16 -0.17 23.71 2.83
N LYS A 17 -1.25 24.02 3.57
CA LYS A 17 -1.52 23.41 4.87
C LYS A 17 -1.69 21.90 4.77
N ARG A 18 -2.47 21.44 3.80
CA ARG A 18 -2.69 20.00 3.56
C ARG A 18 -1.41 19.26 3.21
N PHE A 19 -0.58 19.82 2.34
CA PHE A 19 0.75 19.26 2.04
C PHE A 19 1.64 19.18 3.28
N GLY A 20 1.59 20.20 4.15
CA GLY A 20 2.30 20.18 5.42
C GLY A 20 1.85 19.03 6.34
N ASP A 21 0.54 18.86 6.49
CA ASP A 21 -0.04 17.78 7.30
C ASP A 21 0.30 16.39 6.72
N GLU A 22 0.15 16.20 5.41
CA GLU A 22 0.48 14.94 4.73
C GLU A 22 1.97 14.60 4.83
N ALA A 23 2.85 15.59 4.65
CA ALA A 23 4.29 15.41 4.81
C ALA A 23 4.68 15.07 6.27
N TYR A 24 4.02 15.71 7.24
CA TYR A 24 4.21 15.42 8.65
C TYR A 24 3.80 13.98 8.98
N PHE A 25 2.61 13.53 8.53
CA PHE A 25 2.18 12.15 8.73
C PHE A 25 3.11 11.15 8.05
N ALA A 26 3.55 11.42 6.82
CA ALA A 26 4.53 10.58 6.13
C ALA A 26 5.84 10.47 6.93
N ALA A 27 6.33 11.58 7.47
CA ALA A 27 7.53 11.61 8.30
C ALA A 27 7.35 10.83 9.63
N VAL A 28 6.18 10.91 10.27
CA VAL A 28 5.85 10.12 11.47
C VAL A 28 5.78 8.62 11.14
N CYS A 29 5.17 8.24 10.03
CA CYS A 29 5.14 6.85 9.55
C CYS A 29 6.54 6.31 9.25
N LEU A 30 7.42 7.13 8.66
CA LEU A 30 8.81 6.77 8.43
C LEU A 30 9.57 6.60 9.76
N ARG A 31 9.46 7.57 10.67
CA ARG A 31 10.19 7.60 11.95
C ARG A 31 9.72 6.52 12.93
N SER A 32 8.44 6.16 12.90
CA SER A 32 7.88 5.06 13.69
C SER A 32 8.26 3.68 13.16
N GLY A 33 8.91 3.59 11.99
CA GLY A 33 9.21 2.32 11.33
C GLY A 33 8.00 1.66 10.67
N MET A 34 6.82 2.32 10.71
CA MET A 34 5.61 1.87 10.01
C MET A 34 5.84 1.81 8.50
N VAL A 35 6.60 2.76 7.96
CA VAL A 35 7.08 2.76 6.57
C VAL A 35 8.61 2.77 6.60
N GLY A 36 9.23 1.69 6.13
CA GLY A 36 10.69 1.63 5.97
C GLY A 36 11.14 2.13 4.58
N PRO A 37 12.42 2.50 4.41
CA PRO A 37 12.99 2.72 3.09
C PRO A 37 12.87 1.44 2.25
N GLN A 38 11.93 1.43 1.31
CA GLN A 38 11.67 0.31 0.41
C GLN A 38 12.30 0.60 -0.95
N ARG A 39 12.71 -0.44 -1.68
CA ARG A 39 13.11 -0.28 -3.08
C ARG A 39 11.93 0.29 -3.86
N PRO A 40 12.10 1.33 -4.71
CA PRO A 40 10.98 1.99 -5.42
C PRO A 40 10.11 1.01 -6.20
N ARG A 41 10.74 0.00 -6.83
CA ARG A 41 10.05 -1.08 -7.54
C ARG A 41 9.11 -1.89 -6.64
N ARG A 42 9.45 -2.12 -5.36
CA ARG A 42 8.56 -2.84 -4.42
C ARG A 42 7.37 -1.97 -4.02
N LEU A 43 7.59 -0.67 -3.83
CA LEU A 43 6.51 0.27 -3.53
C LEU A 43 5.48 0.32 -4.66
N VAL A 44 5.95 0.42 -5.91
CA VAL A 44 5.06 0.38 -7.09
C VAL A 44 4.27 -0.93 -7.12
N LYS A 45 4.91 -2.08 -6.88
CA LYS A 45 4.21 -3.37 -6.81
C LYS A 45 3.14 -3.41 -5.70
N LEU A 46 3.43 -2.84 -4.52
CA LEU A 46 2.46 -2.77 -3.42
C LEU A 46 1.25 -1.93 -3.81
N LEU A 47 1.46 -0.75 -4.39
CA LEU A 47 0.38 0.12 -4.84
C LEU A 47 -0.49 -0.57 -5.90
N LEU A 48 0.13 -1.21 -6.89
CA LEU A 48 -0.59 -1.97 -7.92
C LEU A 48 -1.36 -3.16 -7.33
N ALA A 49 -0.85 -3.82 -6.29
CA ALA A 49 -1.55 -4.92 -5.63
C ALA A 49 -2.83 -4.44 -4.92
N PHE A 50 -2.76 -3.30 -4.22
CA PHE A 50 -3.93 -2.72 -3.56
C PHE A 50 -4.95 -2.16 -4.57
N ASP A 51 -4.48 -1.58 -5.68
CA ASP A 51 -5.34 -1.12 -6.76
C ASP A 51 -6.10 -2.29 -7.41
N ARG A 52 -5.40 -3.40 -7.69
CA ARG A 52 -5.98 -4.58 -8.35
C ARG A 52 -6.90 -5.41 -7.47
N PHE A 53 -6.52 -5.62 -6.20
CA PHE A 53 -7.17 -6.60 -5.32
C PHE A 53 -7.89 -6.00 -4.11
N GLY A 54 -7.91 -4.66 -4.00
CA GLY A 54 -8.47 -3.95 -2.86
C GLY A 54 -7.68 -4.18 -1.57
N MET A 55 -8.25 -3.75 -0.44
CA MET A 55 -7.56 -3.79 0.86
C MET A 55 -7.28 -5.22 1.35
N LEU A 56 -8.25 -6.13 1.19
CA LEU A 56 -8.15 -7.49 1.71
C LEU A 56 -7.22 -8.36 0.85
N GLY A 57 -7.45 -8.41 -0.46
CA GLY A 57 -6.58 -9.19 -1.36
C GLY A 57 -5.19 -8.56 -1.50
N GLY A 58 -5.13 -7.22 -1.51
CA GLY A 58 -3.87 -6.47 -1.55
C GLY A 58 -2.99 -6.73 -0.32
N ALA A 59 -3.56 -7.03 0.85
CA ALA A 59 -2.79 -7.37 2.04
C ALA A 59 -1.99 -8.68 1.88
N VAL A 60 -2.58 -9.70 1.26
CA VAL A 60 -1.91 -10.99 0.98
C VAL A 60 -0.76 -10.78 -0.01
N ALA A 61 -1.05 -10.13 -1.14
CA ALA A 61 -0.04 -9.80 -2.15
C ALA A 61 1.07 -8.89 -1.58
N ALA A 62 0.73 -7.97 -0.67
CA ALA A 62 1.71 -7.14 0.04
C ALA A 62 2.62 -7.97 0.94
N GLY A 63 2.07 -8.98 1.63
CA GLY A 63 2.83 -9.97 2.38
C GLY A 63 3.81 -10.72 1.47
N ALA A 64 3.37 -11.18 0.30
CA ALA A 64 4.23 -11.87 -0.67
C ALA A 64 5.36 -10.98 -1.20
N ILE A 65 5.08 -9.70 -1.49
CA ILE A 65 6.07 -8.74 -1.98
C ILE A 65 7.14 -8.42 -0.92
N ARG A 66 6.76 -8.33 0.36
CA ARG A 66 7.65 -7.92 1.45
C ARG A 66 8.38 -9.11 2.09
N HIS A 67 7.70 -10.24 2.21
CA HIS A 67 8.06 -11.37 3.06
C HIS A 67 7.71 -12.72 2.41
N GLY A 68 7.92 -12.86 1.09
CA GLY A 68 7.53 -14.04 0.33
C GLY A 68 7.94 -15.39 0.93
N ASP A 69 9.14 -15.47 1.52
CA ASP A 69 9.67 -16.70 2.14
C ASP A 69 9.18 -16.94 3.58
N ARG A 70 8.46 -16.00 4.19
CA ARG A 70 7.93 -16.17 5.54
C ARG A 70 6.62 -16.94 5.52
N VAL A 71 6.43 -17.77 6.54
CA VAL A 71 5.18 -18.51 6.77
C VAL A 71 4.04 -17.53 7.00
N ALA A 72 2.96 -17.70 6.24
CA ALA A 72 1.73 -16.91 6.32
C ALA A 72 0.62 -17.68 7.05
N VAL A 73 0.51 -18.99 6.79
CA VAL A 73 -0.52 -19.87 7.35
C VAL A 73 0.14 -21.18 7.80
N ILE A 74 -0.31 -21.70 8.94
CA ILE A 74 0.04 -23.03 9.44
C ILE A 74 -1.28 -23.75 9.68
N ASP A 75 -1.46 -24.89 9.02
CA ASP A 75 -2.63 -25.75 9.15
C ASP A 75 -2.20 -27.23 9.25
N GLU A 76 -3.16 -28.16 9.27
CA GLU A 76 -2.92 -29.60 9.31
C GLU A 76 -2.21 -30.16 8.06
N LEU A 77 -2.24 -29.44 6.94
CA LEU A 77 -1.55 -29.79 5.70
C LEU A 77 -0.11 -29.23 5.68
N GLY A 78 0.23 -28.38 6.65
CA GLY A 78 1.58 -27.91 6.92
C GLY A 78 1.70 -26.39 6.90
N GLU A 79 2.89 -25.92 6.55
CA GLU A 79 3.19 -24.49 6.47
C GLU A 79 3.06 -23.98 5.04
N LEU A 80 2.55 -22.77 4.91
CA LEU A 80 2.41 -22.10 3.63
C LEU A 80 2.99 -20.69 3.69
N THR A 81 3.93 -20.40 2.81
CA THR A 81 4.57 -19.07 2.76
C THR A 81 3.65 -18.02 2.12
N TYR A 82 3.93 -16.74 2.36
CA TYR A 82 3.18 -15.66 1.71
C TYR A 82 3.22 -15.75 0.18
N GLN A 83 4.36 -16.13 -0.41
CA GLN A 83 4.46 -16.31 -1.85
C GLN A 83 3.55 -17.45 -2.34
N GLN A 84 3.58 -18.59 -1.66
CA GLN A 84 2.73 -19.73 -2.01
C GLN A 84 1.24 -19.43 -1.83
N LEU A 85 0.87 -18.63 -0.82
CA LEU A 85 -0.51 -18.21 -0.58
C LEU A 85 -1.05 -17.38 -1.73
N ASP A 86 -0.27 -16.39 -2.17
CA ASP A 86 -0.63 -15.50 -3.27
C ASP A 86 -0.75 -16.30 -4.58
N GLU A 87 0.23 -17.16 -4.89
CA GLU A 87 0.25 -17.99 -6.10
C GLU A 87 -0.93 -18.97 -6.16
N ARG A 88 -1.24 -19.68 -5.07
CA ARG A 88 -2.36 -20.64 -5.01
C ARG A 88 -3.72 -19.95 -5.03
N SER A 89 -3.86 -18.82 -4.34
CA SER A 89 -5.12 -18.07 -4.34
C SER A 89 -5.39 -17.49 -5.73
N ASN A 90 -4.37 -16.93 -6.38
CA ASN A 90 -4.50 -16.42 -7.74
C ASN A 90 -4.74 -17.56 -8.75
N SER A 91 -4.11 -18.72 -8.62
CA SER A 91 -4.37 -19.86 -9.51
C SER A 91 -5.81 -20.37 -9.36
N LEU A 92 -6.32 -20.48 -8.13
CA LEU A 92 -7.70 -20.86 -7.85
C LEU A 92 -8.70 -19.86 -8.44
N ALA A 93 -8.46 -18.56 -8.27
CA ALA A 93 -9.33 -17.50 -8.79
C ALA A 93 -9.37 -17.45 -10.33
N ASN A 94 -8.29 -17.87 -11.02
CA ASN A 94 -8.26 -17.93 -12.49
C ASN A 94 -8.77 -19.27 -13.04
N ALA A 95 -8.96 -20.28 -12.20
CA ALA A 95 -9.45 -21.60 -12.61
C ALA A 95 -10.99 -21.68 -12.62
N TRP A 96 -11.67 -20.62 -12.18
CA TRP A 96 -13.13 -20.50 -12.10
C TRP A 96 -13.66 -19.41 -13.03
#